data_AF-A0A7C1QTT3-F1
#
_entry.id   AF-A0A7C1QTT3-F1
#
_cell.length_a   1.000
_cell.length_b   1.000
_cell.length_c   1.000
_cell.angle_alpha   90.00
_cell.angle_beta   90.00
_cell.angle_gamma   90.00
#
_symmetry.space_group_name_H-M   'P 1'
#
loop_
_entity.id
_entity.type
_entity.pdbx_description
1 polymer ?
#
loop_
_entity_poly.entity_id
_entity_poly.type
_entity_poly.pdbx_seq_one_letter_code
_entity_poly.pdbx_strand_id
1 'polypeptide(L)' 'MMDILTHKILGLMNEAETKAWASLCGYKFWMFGYHAAAWVKYNQLLDEPLPNPFKELVKSAQGK' A
#
# COMPACT_ATOMS: atom_id res chain seq x y z
N MET A 1 -5.02 -8.79 -22.30
CA MET A 1 -3.78 -9.36 -21.74
C MET A 1 -3.12 -8.25 -20.94
N MET A 2 -2.88 -8.44 -19.65
CA MET A 2 -2.21 -7.43 -18.82
C MET A 2 -0.76 -7.28 -19.30
N ASP A 3 -0.27 -6.06 -19.50
CA ASP A 3 1.10 -5.86 -19.93
C ASP A 3 2.11 -6.14 -18.79
N ILE A 4 3.38 -6.34 -19.17
CA ILE A 4 4.46 -6.72 -18.26
C ILE A 4 4.72 -5.64 -17.19
N LEU A 5 4.56 -4.36 -17.54
CA LEU A 5 4.78 -3.26 -16.60
C LEU A 5 3.68 -3.26 -15.53
N THR A 6 2.42 -3.37 -15.95
CA THR A 6 1.28 -3.46 -15.03
C THR A 6 1.42 -4.64 -14.08
N HIS A 7 1.84 -5.82 -14.58
CA HIS A 7 2.08 -6.98 -13.71
C HIS A 7 3.18 -6.72 -12.66
N LYS A 8 4.27 -6.04 -13.03
CA LYS A 8 5.34 -5.66 -12.10
C LYS A 8 4.86 -4.66 -11.05
N ILE A 9 4.09 -3.65 -11.45
CA ILE A 9 3.54 -2.64 -10.53
C ILE A 9 2.65 -3.33 -9.48
N LEU A 10 1.75 -4.22 -9.90
CA LEU A 10 0.88 -4.97 -8.99
C LEU A 10 1.68 -5.84 -8.00
N GLY A 11 2.76 -6.47 -8.45
CA GLY A 11 3.67 -7.21 -7.57
C GLY A 11 4.32 -6.31 -6.50
N LEU A 12 4.80 -5.14 -6.90
CA LEU A 12 5.39 -4.15 -5.99
C LEU A 12 4.36 -3.58 -5.00
N MET A 13 3.12 -3.37 -5.45
CA MET A 13 2.00 -2.98 -4.57
C MET A 13 1.74 -4.07 -3.54
N ASN A 14 1.59 -5.32 -3.94
CA ASN A 14 1.34 -6.44 -3.02
C ASN A 14 2.46 -6.59 -1.97
N GLU A 15 3.72 -6.43 -2.38
CA GLU A 15 4.86 -6.45 -1.46
C GLU A 15 4.83 -5.29 -0.47
N ALA A 16 4.56 -4.07 -0.96
CA ALA A 16 4.45 -2.88 -0.12
C ALA A 16 3.30 -3.00 0.89
N GLU A 17 2.15 -3.51 0.47
CA GLU A 17 1.01 -3.78 1.36
C GLU A 17 1.37 -4.77 2.46
N THR A 18 1.93 -5.91 2.10
CA THR A 18 2.35 -6.96 3.04
C THR A 18 3.32 -6.41 4.08
N LYS A 19 4.32 -5.64 3.64
CA LYS A 19 5.32 -5.04 4.54
C LYS A 19 4.75 -3.93 5.43
N ALA A 20 3.78 -3.16 4.93
CA ALA A 20 3.08 -2.16 5.74
C ALA A 20 2.33 -2.84 6.89
N TRP A 21 1.51 -3.85 6.60
CA TRP A 21 0.77 -4.59 7.63
C TRP A 21 1.68 -5.30 8.63
N ALA A 22 2.74 -5.97 8.16
CA ALA A 22 3.73 -6.59 9.03
C ALA A 22 4.42 -5.59 9.96
N SER A 23 4.73 -4.39 9.45
CA SER A 23 5.32 -3.31 10.25
C SER A 23 4.35 -2.77 11.29
N LEU A 24 3.08 -2.61 10.94
CA LEU A 24 2.03 -2.16 11.86
C LEU A 24 1.84 -3.15 13.01
N CYS A 25 1.72 -4.44 12.72
CA CYS A 25 1.60 -5.49 13.73
C CYS A 25 2.82 -5.54 14.67
N GLY A 26 3.99 -5.15 14.19
CA GLY A 26 5.22 -5.05 14.98
C GLY A 26 5.41 -3.69 15.67
N TYR A 27 4.42 -2.80 15.67
CA TYR A 27 4.51 -1.43 16.21
C TYR A 27 5.63 -0.58 15.59
N LYS A 28 6.08 -0.93 14.38
CA LYS A 28 7.09 -0.19 13.62
C LYS A 28 6.42 0.90 12.79
N PHE A 29 5.83 1.89 13.44
CA PHE A 29 4.98 2.91 12.79
C PHE A 29 5.68 3.67 11.65
N TRP A 30 6.97 3.98 11.80
CA TRP A 30 7.73 4.64 10.74
C TRP A 30 7.85 3.76 9.48
N MET A 31 8.05 2.45 9.67
CA MET A 31 8.11 1.49 8.56
C MET A 31 6.74 1.23 7.96
N PHE A 32 5.67 1.22 8.76
CA PHE A 32 4.30 1.20 8.24
C PHE A 32 4.07 2.38 7.29
N GLY A 33 4.38 3.61 7.73
CA GLY A 33 4.25 4.81 6.91
C GLY A 33 5.09 4.75 5.63
N TYR A 34 6.34 4.29 5.73
CA TYR A 34 7.24 4.09 4.58
C TYR A 34 6.64 3.15 3.53
N HIS A 35 6.17 1.96 3.94
CA HIS A 35 5.61 0.97 3.02
C HIS A 35 4.23 1.37 2.49
N ALA A 36 3.39 1.99 3.32
CA ALA A 36 2.09 2.50 2.87
C ALA A 36 2.24 3.61 1.82
N ALA A 37 3.22 4.51 2.00
CA ALA A 37 3.54 5.53 1.00
C ALA A 37 4.07 4.92 -0.31
N ALA A 38 4.89 3.87 -0.23
CA ALA A 38 5.34 3.14 -1.42
C ALA A 38 4.17 2.52 -2.19
N TRP A 39 3.21 1.88 -1.50
CA TRP A 39 1.99 1.34 -2.11
C TRP A 39 1.22 2.44 -2.87
N VAL A 40 1.01 3.61 -2.24
CA VAL A 40 0.31 4.74 -2.88
C VAL A 40 1.03 5.22 -4.13
N LYS A 41 2.37 5.31 -4.09
CA LYS A 41 3.18 5.71 -5.25
C LYS A 41 3.05 4.71 -6.40
N TYR A 42 3.06 3.41 -6.12
CA TYR A 42 2.86 2.41 -7.16
C TYR A 42 1.43 2.44 -7.73
N ASN A 43 0.42 2.64 -6.88
CA ASN A 43 -0.96 2.76 -7.30
C ASN A 43 -1.21 3.94 -8.26
N GLN A 44 -0.45 5.03 -8.10
CA GLN A 44 -0.49 6.20 -9.00
C GLN A 44 0.11 5.94 -10.38
N LEU A 45 0.84 4.83 -10.57
CA LEU A 45 1.42 4.44 -11.86
C LEU A 45 0.49 3.53 -12.68
N LEU A 46 -0.63 3.10 -12.11
CA LEU A 46 -1.64 2.32 -12.83
C LEU A 46 -2.52 3.27 -13.66
N ASP A 47 -2.96 2.81 -14.83
CA ASP A 47 -3.98 3.51 -15.62
C ASP A 47 -5.28 3.67 -14.83
N GLU A 48 -5.62 2.64 -14.05
CA GLU A 48 -6.77 2.63 -13.13
C GLU A 48 -6.29 2.34 -11.69
N PRO A 49 -6.25 3.36 -10.82
CA PRO A 49 -5.85 3.19 -9.42
C PRO A 49 -6.81 2.27 -8.64
N LEU A 50 -6.24 1.40 -7.81
CA LEU A 50 -6.96 0.49 -6.92
C LEU A 50 -7.38 1.17 -5.60
N PRO A 51 -8.39 0.64 -4.90
CA PRO A 51 -8.76 1.08 -3.56
C PRO A 51 -7.60 0.92 -2.56
N ASN A 52 -7.35 1.97 -1.76
CA ASN A 52 -6.28 1.95 -0.76
C ASN A 52 -6.62 0.98 0.40
N PRO A 53 -5.79 -0.05 0.66
CA PRO A 53 -6.07 -1.05 1.69
C PRO A 53 -6.02 -0.48 3.11
N PHE A 54 -5.30 0.62 3.33
CA PHE A 54 -5.12 1.24 4.65
C PHE A 54 -6.25 2.22 5.01
N LYS A 55 -7.20 2.47 4.09
CA LYS A 55 -8.22 3.53 4.24
C LYS A 55 -9.03 3.41 5.53
N GLU A 56 -9.54 2.21 5.83
CA GLU A 56 -10.40 2.01 7.00
C GLU A 56 -9.62 2.11 8.31
N LEU A 57 -8.34 1.68 8.32
CA LEU A 57 -7.45 1.91 9.45
C LEU A 57 -7.26 3.41 9.71
N VAL A 58 -6.96 4.19 8.66
CA VAL A 58 -6.74 5.64 8.78
C VAL A 58 -8.00 6.34 9.29
N LYS A 59 -9.18 6.00 8.75
CA LYS A 59 -10.46 6.53 9.26
C LYS A 59 -10.67 6.20 10.74
N SER A 60 -10.37 4.96 11.14
CA SER A 60 -10.49 4.54 12.54
C SER A 60 -9.55 5.32 13.46
N ALA A 61 -8.35 5.66 12.98
CA ALA A 61 -7.38 6.47 13.71
C ALA A 61 -7.74 7.96 13.75
N GLN A 62 -8.38 8.50 12.70
CA GLN A 62 -8.80 9.91 12.65
C GLN A 62 -9.91 10.24 13.66
N GLY A 63 -10.77 9.28 13.97
CA GLY A 63 -11.84 9.42 14.96
C GLY A 63 -11.41 9.22 16.42
N LYS A 64 -10.10 9.10 16.68
CA LYS A 64 -9.49 9.02 18.01
C LYS A 64 -8.96 10.39 18.41
#